data_AF-A0A7J4MEF2-F1
#
_entry.id   AF-A0A7J4MEF2-F1
#
_cell.length_a   1.000
_cell.length_b   1.000
_cell.length_c   1.000
_cell.angle_alpha   90.00
_cell.angle_beta   90.00
_cell.angle_gamma   90.00
#
_symmetry.space_group_name_H-M   'P 1'
#
loop_
_entity.id
_entity.type
_entity.pdbx_description
1 polymer ?
#
loop_
_entity_poly.entity_id
_entity_poly.type
_entity_poly.pdbx_seq_one_letter_code
_entity_poly.pdbx_strand_id
1 'polypeptide(L)' 'MAINGFVKSIYVYNKSSIVIIEQSSSIQGLMFDKIDMNLVNRSVTVYGKIQDEKIIIDKIIQK' A
#
# COMPACT_ATOMS: atom_id res chain seq x y z
N MET A 1 7.65 -2.51 -10.04
CA MET A 1 8.46 -1.47 -9.36
C MET A 1 8.40 -1.73 -7.85
N ALA A 2 9.43 -1.36 -7.09
CA ALA A 2 9.43 -1.47 -5.63
C ALA A 2 9.47 -0.06 -4.99
N ILE A 3 8.51 0.22 -4.12
CA ILE A 3 8.36 1.48 -3.39
C ILE A 3 8.64 1.23 -1.91
N ASN A 4 9.56 1.98 -1.31
CA ASN A 4 9.75 1.97 0.13
C ASN A 4 8.92 3.10 0.74
N GLY A 5 8.20 2.81 1.80
CA GLY A 5 7.41 3.84 2.49
C GLY A 5 6.87 3.36 3.81
N PHE A 6 5.94 4.14 4.35
CA PHE A 6 5.28 3.88 5.62
C PHE A 6 3.78 3.80 5.40
N VAL A 7 3.12 2.80 5.99
CA VAL A 7 1.66 2.66 5.86
C VAL A 7 0.98 3.63 6.81
N LYS A 8 0.35 4.66 6.24
CA LYS A 8 -0.37 5.70 6.99
C LYS A 8 -1.78 5.26 7.40
N SER A 9 -2.49 4.61 6.48
CA SER A 9 -3.84 4.08 6.74
C SER A 9 -4.18 2.98 5.75
N ILE A 10 -5.10 2.10 6.16
CA ILE A 10 -5.66 1.03 5.34
C ILE A 10 -7.19 1.15 5.42
N TYR A 11 -7.86 1.15 4.27
CA TYR A 11 -9.31 1.09 4.14
C TYR A 11 -9.69 -0.23 3.49
N VAL A 12 -10.52 -1.04 4.15
CA VAL A 12 -10.98 -2.32 3.61
C VAL A 12 -12.39 -2.16 3.08
N TYR A 13 -12.60 -2.49 1.80
CA TYR A 13 -13.90 -2.46 1.14
C TYR A 13 -14.17 -3.81 0.45
N ASN A 14 -15.11 -4.58 1.00
CA ASN A 14 -15.43 -5.94 0.56
C ASN A 14 -14.19 -6.86 0.55
N LYS A 15 -13.70 -7.21 -0.64
CA LYS A 15 -12.54 -8.08 -0.87
C LYS A 15 -11.24 -7.31 -1.13
N SER A 16 -11.32 -5.99 -1.34
CA SER A 16 -10.19 -5.13 -1.70
C SER A 16 -9.77 -4.24 -0.53
N SER A 17 -8.51 -3.82 -0.54
CA SER A 17 -7.93 -2.89 0.43
C SER A 17 -7.28 -1.70 -0.27
N ILE A 18 -7.59 -0.48 0.16
CA ILE A 18 -6.88 0.73 -0.25
C ILE A 18 -5.86 1.05 0.84
N VAL A 19 -4.60 1.26 0.46
CA VAL A 19 -3.50 1.64 1.35
C VAL A 19 -3.05 3.04 1.02
N ILE A 20 -2.83 3.88 2.03
CA ILE A 20 -2.11 5.12 1.84
C ILE A 20 -0.69 4.92 2.32
N ILE A 21 0.27 5.05 1.39
CA ILE A 21 1.69 4.89 1.65
C ILE A 21 2.34 6.27 1.60
N GLU A 22 3.00 6.66 2.68
CA GLU A 22 3.72 7.92 2.76
C GLU A 22 5.17 7.69 2.34
N GLN A 23 5.61 8.34 1.26
CA GLN A 23 6.98 8.32 0.76
C GLN A 23 7.32 9.65 0.07
N SER A 24 7.98 10.59 0.77
CA SER A 24 8.32 11.95 0.30
C SER A 24 7.12 12.84 -0.10
N SER A 25 6.12 12.26 -0.77
CA SER A 25 4.74 12.68 -0.98
C SER A 25 3.82 11.48 -0.70
N SER A 26 2.57 11.72 -0.31
CA SER A 26 1.62 10.62 -0.05
C SER A 26 1.17 9.98 -1.37
N ILE A 27 1.28 8.65 -1.49
CA ILE A 27 0.81 7.87 -2.65
C ILE A 27 -0.34 6.96 -2.21
N GLN A 28 -1.39 6.92 -3.02
CA GLN A 28 -2.50 5.98 -2.82
C GLN A 28 -2.20 4.66 -3.55
N GLY A 29 -2.37 3.56 -2.83
CA GLY A 29 -2.25 2.21 -3.35
C GLY A 29 -3.55 1.44 -3.26
N LEU A 30 -3.84 0.64 -4.28
CA LEU A 30 -4.98 -0.26 -4.34
C LEU A 30 -4.47 -1.70 -4.37
N MET A 31 -4.89 -2.50 -3.41
CA MET A 31 -4.64 -3.94 -3.36
C MET A 31 -5.97 -4.69 -3.45
N PHE A 32 -6.03 -5.73 -4.27
CA PHE A 32 -7.26 -6.52 -4.45
C PHE A 32 -7.41 -7.65 -3.44
N ASP A 33 -6.39 -7.85 -2.60
CA ASP A 33 -6.40 -8.77 -1.48
C ASP A 33 -6.59 -8.01 -0.15
N LYS A 34 -6.98 -8.76 0.89
CA LYS A 34 -7.00 -8.24 2.25
C LYS A 34 -5.58 -7.99 2.75
N ILE A 35 -5.37 -6.79 3.28
CA ILE A 35 -4.11 -6.39 3.89
C ILE A 35 -4.20 -6.56 5.39
N ASP A 36 -3.12 -7.05 6.00
CA ASP A 36 -3.00 -7.11 7.45
C ASP A 36 -3.00 -5.68 8.03
N MET A 37 -4.01 -5.38 8.86
CA MET A 37 -4.15 -4.09 9.54
C MET A 37 -2.97 -3.79 10.49
N ASN A 38 -2.21 -4.81 10.91
CA ASN A 38 -1.00 -4.64 11.72
C ASN A 38 0.14 -3.92 10.98
N LEU A 39 0.03 -3.78 9.65
CA LEU A 39 0.98 -3.01 8.85
C LEU A 39 0.82 -1.50 9.03
N VAL A 40 -0.30 -1.01 9.58
CA VAL A 40 -0.47 0.42 9.87
C VAL A 40 0.64 0.89 10.81
N ASN A 41 1.19 2.05 10.48
CA ASN A 41 2.34 2.64 11.14
C ASN A 41 3.62 1.79 11.09
N ARG A 42 3.77 0.93 10.08
CA ARG A 42 5.00 0.16 9.82
C ARG A 42 5.67 0.59 8.53
N SER A 43 7.00 0.48 8.53
CA SER A 43 7.81 0.59 7.33
C SER A 43 7.62 -0.65 6.45
N VAL A 44 7.35 -0.43 5.17
CA VAL A 44 7.06 -1.50 4.22
C VAL A 44 7.80 -1.27 2.90
N THR A 45 8.01 -2.36 2.17
CA THR A 45 8.30 -2.34 0.73
C THR A 45 7.09 -2.85 -0.03
N VAL A 46 6.57 -2.01 -0.93
CA VAL A 46 5.40 -2.28 -1.76
C VAL A 46 5.83 -2.57 -3.18
N TYR A 47 5.37 -3.69 -3.72
CA TYR A 47 5.62 -4.13 -5.08
C TYR A 47 4.35 -3.97 -5.89
N GLY A 48 4.49 -3.34 -7.05
CA GLY A 48 3.34 -3.11 -7.92
C GLY A 48 3.68 -2.32 -9.18
N LYS A 49 2.62 -1.80 -9.81
CA LYS A 49 2.66 -0.97 -11.02
C LYS A 49 1.98 0.36 -10.76
N ILE A 50 2.54 1.45 -11.28
CA ILE A 50 1.93 2.78 -11.21
C ILE A 50 0.97 2.93 -12.40
N GLN A 51 -0.26 3.34 -12.11
CA GLN A 51 -1.30 3.61 -13.08
C GLN A 51 -2.13 4.79 -12.57
N ASP A 52 -2.32 5.83 -13.39
CA ASP A 52 -3.15 7.00 -13.07
C ASP A 52 -2.86 7.60 -11.67
N GLU A 53 -1.58 7.83 -11.37
CA GLU A 53 -1.07 8.37 -10.09
C GLU A 53 -1.28 7.48 -8.85
N LYS A 54 -1.80 6.27 -9.04
CA LYS A 54 -2.00 5.26 -8.00
C LYS A 54 -1.07 4.07 -8.22
N ILE A 55 -0.72 3.37 -7.15
CA ILE A 55 -0.04 2.07 -7.25
C ILE A 55 -1.06 0.93 -7.17
N ILE A 56 -1.11 0.07 -8.18
CA ILE A 56 -1.76 -1.23 -8.05
C ILE A 56 -0.76 -2.18 -7.39
N ILE A 57 -1.09 -2.63 -6.19
CA ILE A 57 -0.22 -3.38 -5.31
C ILE A 57 -0.42 -4.88 -5.55
N ASP A 58 0.68 -5.55 -5.91
CA ASP A 58 0.74 -7.01 -6.02
C ASP A 58 1.17 -7.65 -4.68
N LYS A 59 2.07 -6.98 -3.94
CA LYS A 59 2.64 -7.51 -2.68
C LYS A 59 3.13 -6.39 -1.75
N ILE A 60 2.94 -6.57 -0.44
CA ILE A 60 3.54 -5.74 0.61
C ILE A 60 4.41 -6.62 1.51
N ILE A 61 5.62 -6.15 1.83
CA ILE A 61 6.54 -6.81 2.74
C ILE A 61 6.89 -5.83 3.87
N GLN A 62 6.65 -6.23 5.11
CA GLN A 62 7.11 -5.47 6.28
C GLN A 62 8.63 -5.57 6.42
N LYS A 63 9.29 -4.45 6.69
CA LYS A 63 10.70 -4.39 7.04
C LYS A 63 10.92 -4.44 8.54
#